data_AF-A0A0R2L4N7-F1
#
_entry.id   AF-A0A0R2L4N7-F1
#
_cell.length_a   1.000
_cell.length_b   1.000
_cell.length_c   1.000
_cell.angle_alpha   90.00
_cell.angle_beta   90.00
_cell.angle_gamma   90.00
#
_symmetry.space_group_name_H-M   'P 1'
#
loop_
_entity.id
_entity.type
_entity.pdbx_description
1 polymer ?
#
loop_
_entity_poly.entity_id
_entity_poly.type
_entity_poly.pdbx_seq_one_letter_code
_entity_poly.pdbx_strand_id
1 'polypeptide(L)'
;MSEEKLYVIKSRSDDEFYFSGDRVIPNWSDSLISHFKNYEIAKEIAEENNGQVVTLIEKPEKVVLTKEQAEIVEDAHVKVFPATFIYSSNRKDEELLMKAYVNGYNVVKENKYNVKVPKKWCGEDKYYWSKEQDGTLVWEWLINKYRMTTALQFTMTEIEYYGLQDFEKEEVTDDGMGC
;
A
#
# COMPACT_ATOMS: atom_id res chain seq x y z
N MET A 1 12.82 -6.94 13.02
CA MET A 1 13.16 -5.50 12.96
C MET A 1 12.22 -4.80 13.93
N SER A 2 12.72 -4.18 15.01
CA SER A 2 11.86 -3.46 15.95
C SER A 2 11.40 -2.15 15.33
N GLU A 3 10.10 -1.87 15.39
CA GLU A 3 9.48 -0.62 14.88
C GLU A 3 9.69 0.57 15.84
N GLU A 4 10.79 0.59 16.61
CA GLU A 4 11.04 1.69 17.54
C GLU A 4 11.50 2.93 16.76
N LYS A 5 10.74 4.01 16.87
CA LYS A 5 11.08 5.32 16.28
C LYS A 5 11.90 6.13 17.28
N LEU A 6 12.96 6.76 16.79
CA LEU A 6 13.83 7.62 17.58
C LEU A 6 13.78 9.05 17.03
N TYR A 7 13.34 9.99 17.85
CA TYR A 7 13.21 11.39 17.48
C TYR A 7 14.32 12.23 18.12
N VAL A 8 14.88 13.17 17.36
CA VAL A 8 15.99 14.07 17.71
C VAL A 8 15.60 15.52 17.36
N ILE A 9 16.15 16.54 18.02
CA ILE A 9 15.78 17.95 17.82
C ILE A 9 16.96 18.75 17.25
N LYS A 10 16.88 19.19 16.00
CA LYS A 10 17.90 20.00 15.32
C LYS A 10 17.63 21.50 15.47
N SER A 11 18.63 22.32 15.83
CA SER A 11 18.52 23.79 15.77
C SER A 11 18.39 24.28 14.33
N ARG A 12 17.60 25.34 14.13
CA ARG A 12 17.46 26.01 12.83
C ARG A 12 18.53 27.06 12.54
N SER A 13 19.25 27.57 13.54
CA SER A 13 20.19 28.68 13.38
C SER A 13 21.60 28.24 13.06
N ASP A 14 22.09 27.18 13.68
CA ASP A 14 23.54 26.93 13.78
C ASP A 14 23.97 25.52 13.33
N ASP A 15 23.10 24.75 12.69
CA ASP A 15 23.31 23.31 12.39
C ASP A 15 23.61 22.42 13.63
N GLU A 16 23.53 22.98 14.84
CA GLU A 16 23.75 22.33 16.13
C GLU A 16 22.44 21.77 16.73
N PHE A 17 22.50 20.92 17.75
CA PHE A 17 21.33 20.32 18.42
C PHE A 17 21.29 20.82 19.88
N TYR A 18 20.18 21.42 20.35
CA TYR A 18 20.07 22.01 21.70
C TYR A 18 19.40 21.09 22.73
N PHE A 19 19.72 21.29 24.02
CA PHE A 19 19.08 20.61 25.15
C PHE A 19 18.71 21.49 26.35
N SER A 20 17.59 21.17 27.00
CA SER A 20 17.24 21.55 28.37
C SER A 20 16.93 20.29 29.21
N GLY A 21 17.63 20.10 30.35
CA GLY A 21 17.36 19.00 31.29
C GLY A 21 18.49 18.68 32.28
N ASP A 22 18.23 18.90 33.57
CA ASP A 22 19.15 18.83 34.73
C ASP A 22 19.66 17.42 35.16
N ARG A 23 20.09 16.53 34.25
CA ARG A 23 20.75 15.28 34.67
C ARG A 23 22.00 14.95 33.86
N VAL A 24 23.14 15.20 34.51
CA VAL A 24 24.50 14.88 34.05
C VAL A 24 24.70 13.36 34.06
N ILE A 25 24.96 12.77 32.90
CA ILE A 25 25.56 11.43 32.77
C ILE A 25 27.02 11.66 32.37
N PRO A 26 28.02 11.23 33.15
CA PRO A 26 29.40 11.53 32.84
C PRO A 26 29.93 10.56 31.77
N ASN A 27 30.61 11.16 30.78
CA ASN A 27 31.74 10.59 30.03
C ASN A 27 31.48 10.01 28.62
N TRP A 28 30.82 10.76 27.73
CA TRP A 28 31.00 10.67 26.26
C TRP A 28 31.05 12.12 25.74
N SER A 29 32.15 12.56 25.13
CA SER A 29 32.37 13.98 24.77
C SER A 29 31.17 14.64 24.06
N ASP A 30 30.70 15.74 24.68
CA ASP A 30 29.29 16.05 24.95
C ASP A 30 28.55 16.89 23.88
N SER A 31 28.41 16.41 22.64
CA SER A 31 27.33 16.90 21.75
C SER A 31 26.10 16.02 22.00
N LEU A 32 25.35 16.42 23.02
CA LEU A 32 24.33 15.65 23.74
C LEU A 32 23.07 15.44 22.88
N ILE A 33 22.99 14.31 22.17
CA ILE A 33 21.79 13.89 21.46
C ILE A 33 20.79 13.33 22.47
N SER A 34 19.65 14.00 22.63
CA SER A 34 18.53 13.40 23.33
C SER A 34 17.56 12.77 22.39
N HIS A 35 17.17 11.57 22.78
CA HIS A 35 16.39 10.69 21.99
C HIS A 35 15.06 10.48 22.69
N PHE A 36 13.99 10.82 21.99
CA PHE A 36 12.65 10.67 22.50
C PHE A 36 12.00 9.45 21.84
N LYS A 37 11.37 8.59 22.65
CA LYS A 37 10.48 7.54 22.14
C LYS A 37 9.10 8.09 21.76
N ASN A 38 8.71 9.22 22.35
CA ASN A 38 7.42 9.87 22.12
C ASN A 38 7.60 11.14 21.29
N TYR A 39 6.88 11.22 20.17
CA TYR A 39 6.91 12.36 19.25
C TYR A 39 6.38 13.65 19.90
N GLU A 40 5.30 13.57 20.69
CA GLU A 40 4.68 14.75 21.29
C GLU A 40 5.62 15.44 22.27
N ILE A 41 6.34 14.66 23.08
CA ILE A 41 7.38 15.18 23.99
C ILE A 41 8.54 15.81 23.21
N ALA A 42 8.97 15.16 22.11
CA ALA A 42 10.03 15.72 21.26
C ALA A 42 9.61 17.05 20.62
N LYS A 43 8.34 17.15 20.22
CA LYS A 43 7.77 18.33 19.56
C LYS A 43 7.65 19.50 20.52
N GLU A 44 7.13 19.27 21.73
CA GLU A 44 7.02 20.29 22.78
C GLU A 44 8.39 20.93 23.08
N ILE A 45 9.42 20.10 23.30
CA ILE A 45 10.79 20.59 23.56
C ILE A 45 11.38 21.28 22.33
N ALA A 46 11.07 20.83 21.11
CA ALA A 46 11.54 21.48 19.89
C ALA A 46 10.94 22.88 19.74
N GLU A 47 9.65 23.06 20.03
CA GLU A 47 8.97 24.36 19.98
C GLU A 47 9.57 25.34 21.00
N GLU A 48 9.85 24.88 22.23
CA GLU A 48 10.48 25.70 23.28
C GLU A 48 11.89 26.16 22.92
N ASN A 49 12.64 25.34 22.18
CA ASN A 49 14.06 25.58 21.86
C ASN A 49 14.27 26.06 20.42
N ASN A 50 13.21 26.48 19.72
CA ASN A 50 13.25 26.89 18.30
C ASN A 50 13.93 25.85 17.39
N GLY A 51 13.78 24.57 17.74
CA GLY A 51 14.34 23.42 17.05
C GLY A 51 13.31 22.72 16.15
N GLN A 52 13.78 21.69 15.45
CA GLN A 52 12.98 20.86 14.56
C GLN A 52 13.13 19.39 14.95
N VAL A 53 12.00 18.71 15.15
CA VAL A 53 12.00 17.26 15.33
C VAL A 53 12.38 16.58 14.03
N VAL A 54 13.40 15.73 14.08
CA VAL A 54 13.85 14.85 13.00
C VAL A 54 13.86 13.40 13.48
N THR A 55 13.54 12.45 12.61
CA THR A 55 13.70 11.02 12.90
C THR A 55 15.14 10.60 12.62
N LEU A 56 15.79 9.92 13.57
CA LEU A 56 17.19 9.48 13.40
C LEU A 56 17.34 8.43 12.29
N ILE A 57 16.31 7.61 12.10
CA ILE A 57 16.25 6.61 11.05
C ILE A 57 15.14 7.05 10.10
N GLU A 58 15.53 7.44 8.89
CA GLU A 58 14.56 7.65 7.81
C GLU A 58 13.81 6.33 7.59
N LYS A 59 12.48 6.39 7.60
CA LYS A 59 11.69 5.20 7.30
C LYS A 59 12.03 4.77 5.88
N PRO A 60 12.34 3.48 5.66
CA PRO A 60 12.64 3.03 4.32
C PRO A 60 11.43 3.29 3.40
N GLU A 61 11.70 3.76 2.18
CA GLU A 61 10.67 4.02 1.20
C GLU A 61 9.93 2.71 0.88
N LYS A 62 8.61 2.73 1.07
CA LYS A 62 7.76 1.57 0.76
C LYS A 62 7.61 1.45 -0.75
N VAL A 63 7.75 0.25 -1.25
CA VAL A 63 7.53 -0.03 -2.68
C VAL A 63 6.04 -0.23 -2.96
N VAL A 64 5.65 -0.04 -4.21
CA VAL A 64 4.27 -0.22 -4.67
C VAL A 64 4.16 -1.56 -5.39
N LEU A 65 3.25 -2.43 -4.96
CA LEU A 65 3.06 -3.78 -5.49
C LEU A 65 1.66 -3.99 -6.04
N THR A 66 1.50 -4.91 -7.00
CA THR A 66 0.19 -5.49 -7.32
C THR A 66 -0.29 -6.41 -6.19
N LYS A 67 -1.54 -6.86 -6.24
CA LYS A 67 -2.08 -7.79 -5.26
C LYS A 67 -1.33 -9.12 -5.27
N GLU A 68 -1.06 -9.67 -6.46
CA GLU A 68 -0.34 -10.93 -6.64
C GLU A 68 1.09 -10.84 -6.11
N GLN A 69 1.77 -9.71 -6.36
CA GLN A 69 3.10 -9.45 -5.83
C GLN A 69 3.09 -9.33 -4.30
N ALA A 70 2.08 -8.67 -3.73
CA ALA A 70 1.91 -8.56 -2.29
C ALA A 70 1.69 -9.94 -1.62
N GLU A 71 0.86 -10.80 -2.21
CA GLU A 71 0.63 -12.16 -1.74
C GLU A 71 1.95 -12.98 -1.70
N ILE A 72 2.83 -12.81 -2.69
CA ILE A 72 4.17 -13.46 -2.68
C ILE A 72 5.00 -12.98 -1.47
N VAL A 73 4.96 -11.69 -1.14
CA VAL A 73 5.72 -11.13 0.00
C VAL A 73 5.15 -11.64 1.33
N GLU A 74 3.82 -11.69 1.46
CA GLU A 74 3.15 -12.24 2.65
C GLU A 74 3.49 -13.72 2.85
N ASP A 75 3.41 -14.52 1.78
CA ASP A 75 3.76 -15.94 1.83
C ASP A 75 5.25 -16.14 2.17
N ALA A 76 6.14 -15.28 1.69
CA ALA A 76 7.56 -15.36 1.99
C ALA A 76 7.84 -15.26 3.49
N HIS A 77 7.06 -14.46 4.25
CA HIS A 77 7.26 -14.27 5.70
C HIS A 77 7.02 -15.54 6.52
N VAL A 78 6.26 -16.50 6.00
CA VAL A 78 5.99 -17.79 6.67
C VAL A 78 6.86 -18.93 6.14
N LYS A 79 7.72 -18.70 5.13
CA LYS A 79 8.64 -19.73 4.62
C LYS A 79 9.94 -19.78 5.43
N VAL A 80 10.52 -20.98 5.48
CA VAL A 80 11.84 -21.22 6.08
C VAL A 80 12.95 -20.48 5.32
N PHE A 81 12.82 -20.36 4.00
CA PHE A 81 13.78 -19.68 3.13
C PHE A 81 13.06 -18.62 2.27
N PRO A 82 12.75 -17.44 2.84
CA PRO A 82 11.99 -16.39 2.16
C PRO A 82 12.63 -15.95 0.84
N ALA A 83 13.95 -15.78 0.82
CA ALA A 83 14.68 -15.35 -0.36
C ALA A 83 14.56 -16.34 -1.53
N THR A 84 14.72 -17.64 -1.25
CA THR A 84 14.56 -18.70 -2.25
C THR A 84 13.13 -18.77 -2.78
N PHE A 85 12.15 -18.59 -1.89
CA PHE A 85 10.74 -18.57 -2.27
C PHE A 85 10.44 -17.41 -3.22
N ILE A 86 10.84 -16.17 -2.88
CA ILE A 86 10.64 -14.98 -3.71
C ILE A 86 11.26 -15.19 -5.10
N TYR A 87 12.51 -15.64 -5.17
CA TYR A 87 13.20 -15.95 -6.44
C TYR A 87 12.43 -16.98 -7.28
N SER A 88 11.92 -18.04 -6.64
CA SER A 88 11.18 -19.11 -7.34
C SER A 88 9.79 -18.68 -7.81
N SER A 89 9.14 -17.77 -7.10
CA SER A 89 7.78 -17.32 -7.38
C SER A 89 7.75 -16.28 -8.50
N ASN A 90 8.67 -15.31 -8.50
CA ASN A 90 8.75 -14.31 -9.55
C ASN A 90 10.18 -13.77 -9.72
N ARG A 91 10.94 -14.43 -10.60
CA ARG A 91 12.33 -14.07 -10.89
C ARG A 91 12.50 -12.70 -11.56
N LYS A 92 11.49 -12.22 -12.31
CA LYS A 92 11.58 -10.92 -13.00
C LYS A 92 11.50 -9.76 -12.02
N ASP A 93 10.67 -9.91 -10.98
CA ASP A 93 10.42 -8.87 -9.99
C ASP A 93 11.15 -9.12 -8.66
N GLU A 94 12.14 -10.03 -8.64
CA GLU A 94 12.85 -10.43 -7.42
C GLU A 94 13.36 -9.24 -6.61
N GLU A 95 14.06 -8.30 -7.26
CA GLU A 95 14.62 -7.13 -6.58
C GLU A 95 13.53 -6.26 -5.92
N LEU A 96 12.40 -6.07 -6.61
CA LEU A 96 11.26 -5.31 -6.11
C LEU A 96 10.63 -6.01 -4.91
N LEU A 97 10.42 -7.32 -4.99
CA LEU A 97 9.83 -8.14 -3.93
C LEU A 97 10.74 -8.26 -2.72
N MET A 98 12.06 -8.33 -2.91
CA MET A 98 13.04 -8.29 -1.82
C MET A 98 13.04 -6.95 -1.10
N LYS A 99 12.94 -5.83 -1.84
CA LYS A 99 12.78 -4.49 -1.25
C LYS A 99 11.46 -4.39 -0.46
N ALA A 100 10.36 -4.91 -1.00
CA ALA A 100 9.07 -4.96 -0.31
C ALA A 100 9.14 -5.76 0.99
N TYR A 101 9.79 -6.92 0.97
CA TYR A 101 9.94 -7.79 2.12
C TYR A 101 10.70 -7.11 3.29
N VAL A 102 11.66 -6.24 2.99
CA VAL A 102 12.48 -5.55 4.00
C VAL A 102 11.88 -4.21 4.42
N ASN A 103 11.42 -3.41 3.46
CA ASN A 103 11.01 -2.02 3.66
C ASN A 103 9.49 -1.87 3.89
N GLY A 104 8.72 -2.91 3.60
CA GLY A 104 7.27 -2.87 3.47
C GLY A 104 6.82 -2.37 2.10
N TYR A 105 5.53 -2.51 1.84
CA TYR A 105 4.90 -2.11 0.58
C TYR A 105 3.55 -1.43 0.78
N ASN A 106 3.05 -0.82 -0.29
CA ASN A 106 1.67 -0.42 -0.48
C ASN A 106 1.10 -1.23 -1.65
N VAL A 107 -0.14 -1.71 -1.54
CA VAL A 107 -0.81 -2.43 -2.64
C VAL A 107 -1.52 -1.42 -3.53
N VAL A 108 -1.28 -1.48 -4.84
CA VAL A 108 -2.09 -0.76 -5.82
C VAL A 108 -3.49 -1.34 -5.76
N LYS A 109 -4.47 -0.51 -5.40
CA LYS A 109 -5.87 -0.90 -5.52
C LYS A 109 -6.20 -0.96 -7.01
N GLU A 110 -6.30 -2.17 -7.54
CA GLU A 110 -6.76 -2.36 -8.90
C GLU A 110 -8.27 -2.12 -8.93
N ASN A 111 -8.68 -1.04 -9.58
CA ASN A 111 -10.09 -0.72 -9.72
C ASN A 111 -10.74 -1.74 -10.65
N LYS A 112 -11.85 -2.32 -10.18
CA LYS A 112 -12.68 -3.21 -10.96
C LYS A 112 -13.92 -2.48 -11.41
N TYR A 113 -14.43 -2.87 -12.58
CA TYR A 113 -15.56 -2.22 -13.22
C TYR A 113 -16.55 -3.27 -13.71
N ASN A 114 -17.81 -2.92 -13.60
CA ASN A 114 -18.90 -3.66 -14.23
C ASN A 114 -19.26 -2.95 -15.52
N VAL A 115 -19.23 -3.68 -16.63
CA VAL A 115 -19.47 -3.09 -17.94
C VAL A 115 -20.89 -3.38 -18.39
N LYS A 116 -21.68 -2.33 -18.64
CA LYS A 116 -23.07 -2.48 -19.08
C LYS A 116 -23.16 -2.89 -20.54
N VAL A 117 -24.16 -3.72 -20.82
CA VAL A 117 -24.58 -4.03 -22.18
C VAL A 117 -25.51 -2.92 -22.66
N PRO A 118 -25.33 -2.39 -23.89
CA PRO A 118 -26.23 -1.38 -24.42
C PRO A 118 -27.68 -1.85 -24.46
N LYS A 119 -28.61 -1.03 -23.96
CA LYS A 119 -30.06 -1.27 -24.01
C LYS A 119 -30.58 -1.66 -25.39
N LYS A 120 -30.00 -1.07 -26.44
CA LYS A 120 -30.34 -1.37 -27.85
C LYS A 120 -30.15 -2.85 -28.24
N TRP A 121 -29.37 -3.62 -27.46
CA TRP A 121 -29.07 -5.02 -27.73
C TRP A 121 -29.92 -5.98 -26.88
N CYS A 122 -30.23 -5.60 -25.65
CA CYS A 122 -30.87 -6.48 -24.65
C CYS A 122 -32.27 -6.03 -24.20
N GLY A 123 -32.73 -4.85 -24.63
CA GLY A 123 -34.04 -4.28 -24.30
C GLY A 123 -34.17 -3.70 -22.88
N GLU A 124 -33.28 -4.05 -21.95
CA GLU A 124 -33.30 -3.63 -20.54
C GLU A 124 -31.93 -3.15 -20.05
N ASP A 125 -31.91 -2.18 -19.13
CA ASP A 125 -30.67 -1.59 -18.57
C ASP A 125 -30.06 -2.43 -17.41
N LYS A 126 -30.32 -3.74 -17.40
CA LYS A 126 -29.94 -4.67 -16.32
C LYS A 126 -28.90 -5.73 -16.72
N TYR A 127 -28.46 -5.70 -17.97
CA TYR A 127 -27.49 -6.65 -18.49
C TYR A 127 -26.08 -6.10 -18.41
N TYR A 128 -25.16 -6.96 -17.98
CA TYR A 128 -23.74 -6.66 -17.87
C TYR A 128 -22.94 -7.72 -18.60
N TRP A 129 -21.78 -7.32 -19.11
CA TRP A 129 -20.80 -8.25 -19.62
C TRP A 129 -20.28 -9.13 -18.50
N SER A 130 -20.08 -10.40 -18.80
CA SER A 130 -19.51 -11.41 -17.92
C SER A 130 -18.52 -12.26 -18.71
N LYS A 131 -17.47 -12.75 -18.06
CA LYS A 131 -16.48 -13.65 -18.66
C LYS A 131 -16.65 -15.06 -18.11
N GLU A 132 -16.87 -16.01 -19.01
CA GLU A 132 -16.92 -17.43 -18.69
C GLU A 132 -15.53 -17.97 -18.34
N GLN A 133 -15.47 -19.17 -17.77
CA GLN A 133 -14.19 -19.81 -17.38
C GLN A 133 -13.22 -20.02 -18.54
N ASP A 134 -13.74 -20.14 -19.77
CA ASP A 134 -12.94 -20.29 -20.99
C ASP A 134 -12.52 -18.95 -21.62
N GLY A 135 -12.88 -17.83 -20.99
CA GLY A 135 -12.57 -16.47 -21.47
C GLY A 135 -13.58 -15.92 -22.48
N THR A 136 -14.65 -16.66 -22.79
CA THR A 136 -15.74 -16.18 -23.66
C THR A 136 -16.53 -15.08 -22.95
N LEU A 137 -16.87 -14.02 -23.68
CA LEU A 137 -17.76 -12.98 -23.19
C LEU A 137 -19.23 -13.35 -23.41
N VAL A 138 -20.01 -13.27 -22.34
CA VAL A 138 -21.45 -13.43 -22.34
C VAL A 138 -22.12 -12.23 -21.67
N TRP A 139 -23.44 -12.14 -21.78
CA TRP A 139 -24.24 -11.14 -21.05
C TRP A 139 -25.08 -11.82 -20.01
N GLU A 140 -25.01 -11.32 -18.79
CA GLU A 140 -25.78 -11.82 -17.67
C GLU A 140 -26.72 -10.76 -17.13
N TRP A 141 -27.90 -11.20 -16.73
CA TRP A 141 -28.90 -10.35 -16.10
C TRP A 141 -28.63 -10.22 -14.60
N LEU A 142 -28.42 -9.00 -14.12
CA LEU A 142 -28.24 -8.76 -12.69
C LEU A 142 -29.58 -8.59 -11.98
N ILE A 143 -29.97 -9.61 -11.21
CA ILE A 143 -31.12 -9.56 -10.29
C ILE A 143 -30.87 -8.55 -9.14
N ASN A 144 -29.62 -8.44 -8.68
CA ASN A 144 -29.22 -7.56 -7.58
C ASN A 144 -27.70 -7.29 -7.59
N LYS A 145 -27.27 -6.09 -7.18
CA LYS A 145 -25.85 -5.67 -7.03
C LYS A 145 -25.04 -6.57 -6.07
N TYR A 146 -25.69 -7.39 -5.24
CA TYR A 146 -25.02 -8.33 -4.33
C TYR A 146 -24.70 -9.71 -4.92
N ARG A 147 -25.12 -9.99 -6.16
CA ARG A 147 -24.75 -11.24 -6.89
C ARG A 147 -23.64 -11.02 -7.91
N MET A 148 -22.85 -9.97 -7.74
CA MET A 148 -21.75 -9.66 -8.64
C MET A 148 -20.57 -10.58 -8.31
N THR A 149 -20.47 -11.67 -9.08
CA THR A 149 -19.33 -12.56 -9.06
C THR A 149 -18.12 -11.87 -9.70
N THR A 150 -16.93 -12.41 -9.46
CA THR A 150 -15.70 -11.94 -10.12
C THR A 150 -15.74 -12.05 -11.64
N ALA A 151 -16.65 -12.84 -12.21
CA ALA A 151 -16.88 -12.96 -13.66
C ALA A 151 -17.46 -11.68 -14.30
N LEU A 152 -18.19 -10.88 -13.52
CA LEU A 152 -18.80 -9.61 -13.97
C LEU A 152 -17.86 -8.40 -13.82
N GLN A 153 -16.74 -8.60 -13.14
CA GLN A 153 -15.81 -7.54 -12.77
C GLN A 153 -14.59 -7.57 -13.69
N PHE A 154 -14.30 -6.43 -14.31
CA PHE A 154 -13.20 -6.27 -15.24
C PHE A 154 -12.21 -5.25 -14.73
N THR A 155 -10.93 -5.53 -14.89
CA THR A 155 -9.88 -4.51 -14.77
C THR A 155 -9.87 -3.65 -16.04
N MET A 156 -9.22 -2.48 -16.01
CA MET A 156 -9.07 -1.66 -17.22
C MET A 156 -8.33 -2.41 -18.34
N THR A 157 -7.35 -3.23 -17.97
CA THR A 157 -6.61 -4.08 -18.92
C THR A 157 -7.52 -5.11 -19.58
N GLU A 158 -8.41 -5.75 -18.82
CA GLU A 158 -9.39 -6.70 -19.37
C GLU A 158 -10.41 -6.00 -20.27
N ILE A 159 -10.88 -4.80 -19.89
CA ILE A 159 -11.77 -3.99 -20.73
C ILE A 159 -11.12 -3.69 -22.08
N GLU A 160 -9.84 -3.34 -22.10
CA GLU A 160 -9.09 -3.11 -23.33
C GLU A 160 -8.92 -4.39 -24.15
N TYR A 161 -8.53 -5.50 -23.50
CA TYR A 161 -8.37 -6.80 -24.14
C TYR A 161 -9.65 -7.29 -24.82
N TYR A 162 -10.79 -7.10 -24.17
CA TYR A 162 -12.10 -7.51 -24.67
C TYR A 162 -12.77 -6.49 -25.62
N GLY A 163 -12.13 -5.34 -25.89
CA GLY A 163 -12.70 -4.32 -26.77
C GLY A 163 -13.93 -3.61 -26.18
N LEU A 164 -13.98 -3.50 -24.84
CA LEU A 164 -15.13 -2.97 -24.11
C LEU A 164 -14.97 -1.48 -23.73
N GLN A 165 -14.00 -0.77 -24.29
CA GLN A 165 -13.64 0.59 -23.86
C GLN A 165 -14.80 1.60 -23.98
N ASP A 166 -15.65 1.45 -25.01
CA ASP A 166 -16.71 2.40 -25.34
C ASP A 166 -18.02 2.19 -24.57
N PHE A 167 -18.11 1.13 -23.75
CA PHE A 167 -19.30 0.85 -22.97
C PHE A 167 -19.32 1.61 -21.63
N GLU A 168 -20.53 1.79 -21.08
CA GLU A 168 -20.73 2.39 -19.76
C GLU A 168 -20.17 1.45 -18.68
N LYS A 169 -19.41 2.03 -17.75
CA LYS A 169 -18.68 1.32 -16.69
C LYS A 169 -19.15 1.83 -15.34
N GLU A 170 -19.43 0.92 -14.41
CA GLU A 170 -19.65 1.23 -13.00
C GLU A 170 -18.46 0.72 -12.20
N GLU A 171 -17.76 1.60 -11.48
CA GLU A 171 -16.68 1.19 -10.58
C GLU A 171 -17.25 0.35 -9.43
N VAL A 172 -16.61 -0.77 -9.15
CA VAL A 172 -16.93 -1.65 -8.03
C VAL A 172 -16.29 -1.04 -6.79
N THR A 173 -17.10 -0.39 -5.95
CA THR A 173 -16.63 0.02 -4.63
C THR A 173 -16.82 -1.13 -3.65
N ASP A 174 -15.75 -1.49 -2.94
CA ASP A 174 -15.71 -2.62 -1.98
C ASP A 174 -16.39 -2.27 -0.63
N ASP A 175 -17.40 -1.38 -0.68
CA ASP A 175 -18.06 -0.76 0.46
C ASP A 175 -19.07 -1.73 1.10
N GLY A 176 -18.62 -2.89 1.54
CA GLY A 176 -19.52 -3.93 2.03
C GLY A 176 -18.93 -5.18 2.66
N MET A 177 -17.62 -5.31 2.88
CA MET A 177 -17.12 -6.29 3.85
C MET A 177 -17.14 -5.70 5.25
N GLY A 178 -18.34 -5.64 5.84
CA GLY A 178 -18.49 -5.52 7.28
C GLY A 178 -17.97 -6.79 7.94
N CYS A 179 -16.89 -6.65 8.70
CA CYS A 179 -16.52 -7.61 9.74
C CYS A 179 -17.53 -7.57 10.89
#